data_AF-A0A951JI58-F1
#
_entry.id   AF-A0A951JI58-F1
#
_cell.length_a   1.000
_cell.length_b   1.000
_cell.length_c   1.000
_cell.angle_alpha   90.00
_cell.angle_beta   90.00
_cell.angle_gamma   90.00
#
_symmetry.space_group_name_H-M   'P 1'
#
loop_
_entity.id
_entity.type
_entity.pdbx_description
1 polymer ?
#
loop_
_entity_poly.entity_id
_entity_poly.type
_entity_poly.pdbx_seq_one_letter_code
_entity_poly.pdbx_strand_id
1 'polypeptide(L)'
;MCSTTASHPGARQPDGVVVQRERQRLRIESGRLHVSEAQVLEEQGEQLEVVGRVGGLGRGEQIQSVRFLDEVAYVVTFRQTDPFYVVDLSQPTAPAVTGELKIPGFSTYLHPVGDDLLLGVGQDADLQGRVTGMQVSLFDLSDLSKPEQVDRLSLGHGWSPAGDDSRAFGYDPQRRTALLPFSVWDHTPTSVALGIRVEGRRLVEAGRMPVMPENTAERVLHDGRQIYTVSRRGVVAGSFDTFERTGAVDFAVEGGSATPR
;
A
#
# COMPACT_ATOMS: atom_id res chain seq x y z
N MET A 1 -11.49 10.88 5.87
CA MET A 1 -10.11 10.73 6.40
C MET A 1 -9.98 9.29 6.85
N CYS A 2 -9.28 8.44 6.10
CA CYS A 2 -9.08 7.04 6.47
C CYS A 2 -7.87 6.92 7.41
N SER A 3 -8.09 6.40 8.61
CA SER A 3 -7.05 6.08 9.59
C SER A 3 -6.97 4.56 9.67
N THR A 4 -5.91 3.97 9.12
CA THR A 4 -5.53 2.59 9.40
C THR A 4 -4.71 2.60 10.68
N THR A 5 -5.08 1.78 11.67
CA THR A 5 -4.30 1.62 12.91
C THR A 5 -3.75 0.21 13.02
N ALA A 6 -2.52 0.13 13.57
CA ALA A 6 -1.85 -1.00 14.23
C ALA A 6 -1.00 -1.91 13.33
N SER A 7 0.10 -2.54 13.77
CA SER A 7 1.08 -2.40 14.87
C SER A 7 2.12 -3.53 14.68
N HIS A 8 3.26 -3.45 15.38
CA HIS A 8 4.46 -4.32 15.29
C HIS A 8 4.24 -5.86 15.15
N PRO A 9 5.23 -6.58 14.55
CA PRO A 9 5.15 -8.02 14.31
C PRO A 9 5.20 -8.77 15.65
N GLY A 10 4.04 -9.29 16.06
CA GLY A 10 3.84 -10.01 17.32
C GLY A 10 2.48 -9.73 17.97
N ALA A 11 1.79 -8.65 17.58
CA ALA A 11 0.42 -8.39 17.99
C ALA A 11 -0.58 -9.02 17.00
N ARG A 12 -1.61 -9.72 17.50
CA ARG A 12 -2.76 -10.11 16.67
C ARG A 12 -3.33 -8.84 16.03
N GLN A 13 -3.32 -8.75 14.69
CA GLN A 13 -4.03 -7.70 13.98
C GLN A 13 -5.53 -7.82 14.26
N PRO A 14 -6.22 -6.74 14.66
CA PRO A 14 -7.66 -6.77 14.80
C PRO A 14 -8.31 -6.85 13.42
N ASP A 15 -9.40 -7.61 13.32
CA ASP A 15 -10.28 -7.76 12.15
C ASP A 15 -10.32 -6.49 11.27
N GLY A 16 -9.77 -6.58 10.06
CA GLY A 16 -9.61 -5.43 9.17
C GLY A 16 -10.94 -4.94 8.62
N VAL A 17 -11.23 -3.65 8.80
CA VAL A 17 -12.38 -2.96 8.21
C VAL A 17 -11.86 -1.84 7.31
N VAL A 18 -12.13 -1.90 6.00
CA VAL A 18 -11.79 -0.82 5.06
C VAL A 18 -13.06 -0.10 4.64
N VAL A 19 -13.08 1.22 4.82
CA VAL A 19 -14.26 2.06 4.56
C VAL A 19 -13.94 3.13 3.52
N GLN A 20 -14.74 3.24 2.46
CA GLN A 20 -14.71 4.37 1.52
C GLN A 20 -16.09 5.01 1.41
N ARG A 21 -16.13 6.36 1.45
CA ARG A 21 -17.35 7.15 1.22
C ARG A 21 -17.30 7.80 -0.15
N GLU A 22 -18.32 7.56 -0.97
CA GLU A 22 -18.46 8.20 -2.28
C GLU A 22 -19.94 8.50 -2.57
N ARG A 23 -20.24 9.74 -2.99
CA ARG A 23 -21.58 10.23 -3.40
C ARG A 23 -22.76 9.71 -2.54
N GLN A 24 -22.66 9.85 -1.21
CA GLN A 24 -23.65 9.41 -0.19
C GLN A 24 -23.71 7.90 0.13
N ARG A 25 -22.73 7.12 -0.32
CA ARG A 25 -22.65 5.68 -0.02
C ARG A 25 -21.36 5.34 0.70
N LEU A 26 -21.46 4.44 1.67
CA LEU A 26 -20.33 3.88 2.40
C LEU A 26 -20.10 2.46 1.90
N ARG A 27 -18.86 2.11 1.58
CA ARG A 27 -18.48 0.74 1.22
C ARG A 27 -17.59 0.20 2.32
N ILE A 28 -17.91 -0.99 2.80
CA ILE A 28 -17.22 -1.62 3.92
C ILE A 28 -16.81 -3.02 3.50
N GLU A 29 -15.51 -3.29 3.54
CA GLU A 29 -15.00 -4.66 3.58
C GLU A 29 -14.74 -5.01 5.04
N SER A 30 -15.22 -6.16 5.50
CA SER A 30 -14.98 -6.65 6.85
C SER A 30 -14.64 -8.13 6.82
N GLY A 31 -13.56 -8.51 7.49
CA GLY A 31 -13.23 -9.92 7.76
C GLY A 31 -13.71 -10.31 9.14
N ARG A 32 -14.64 -11.27 9.25
CA ARG A 32 -14.85 -12.06 10.48
C ARG A 32 -14.50 -13.50 10.20
N LEU A 33 -13.73 -14.11 11.11
CA LEU A 33 -13.31 -15.53 11.14
C LEU A 33 -13.88 -16.40 9.99
N HIS A 34 -13.03 -16.60 8.98
CA HIS A 34 -13.13 -17.55 7.86
C HIS A 34 -13.83 -17.12 6.55
N VAL A 35 -14.50 -15.98 6.47
CA VAL A 35 -15.01 -15.45 5.19
C VAL A 35 -14.94 -13.93 5.18
N SER A 36 -14.29 -13.35 4.16
CA SER A 36 -14.32 -11.90 3.92
C SER A 36 -15.53 -11.54 3.06
N GLU A 37 -16.13 -10.38 3.35
CA GLU A 37 -17.27 -9.86 2.61
C GLU A 37 -17.17 -8.36 2.33
N ALA A 38 -17.60 -8.00 1.13
CA ALA A 38 -17.85 -6.66 0.68
C ALA A 38 -19.29 -6.27 0.97
N GLN A 39 -19.49 -5.09 1.53
CA GLN A 39 -20.81 -4.52 1.75
C GLN A 39 -20.89 -3.13 1.11
N VAL A 40 -22.03 -2.86 0.47
CA VAL A 40 -22.41 -1.53 0.01
C VAL A 40 -23.51 -1.01 0.91
N LEU A 41 -23.30 0.17 1.49
CA LEU A 41 -24.22 0.83 2.40
C LEU A 41 -24.70 2.15 1.80
N GLU A 42 -25.96 2.47 2.06
CA GLU A 42 -26.61 3.71 1.64
C GLU A 42 -27.08 4.51 2.87
N GLU A 43 -26.89 5.83 2.83
CA GLU A 43 -27.40 6.75 3.85
C GLU A 43 -28.92 6.91 3.66
N GLN A 44 -29.71 6.44 4.63
CA GLN A 44 -31.15 6.64 4.69
C GLN A 44 -31.51 7.43 5.95
N GLY A 45 -31.63 8.75 5.82
CA GLY A 45 -31.80 9.65 6.96
C GLY A 45 -30.58 9.61 7.89
N GLU A 46 -30.77 9.20 9.14
CA GLU A 46 -29.69 9.03 10.13
C GLU A 46 -29.18 7.58 10.22
N GLN A 47 -29.62 6.69 9.32
CA GLN A 47 -29.26 5.27 9.31
C GLN A 47 -28.39 4.91 8.11
N LEU A 48 -27.56 3.88 8.31
CA LEU A 48 -26.81 3.23 7.23
C LEU A 48 -27.43 1.86 6.99
N GLU A 49 -27.98 1.67 5.79
CA GLU A 49 -28.56 0.38 5.40
C GLU A 49 -27.64 -0.37 4.45
N VAL A 50 -27.41 -1.66 4.70
CA VAL A 50 -26.70 -2.54 3.77
C VAL A 50 -27.63 -2.81 2.59
N VAL A 51 -27.31 -2.25 1.42
CA VAL A 51 -28.10 -2.39 0.19
C VAL A 51 -27.61 -3.53 -0.70
N GLY A 52 -26.35 -3.95 -0.55
CA GLY A 52 -25.79 -5.09 -1.26
C GLY A 52 -24.59 -5.69 -0.54
N ARG A 53 -24.31 -6.95 -0.83
CA ARG A 53 -23.18 -7.70 -0.26
C ARG A 53 -22.64 -8.74 -1.23
N VAL A 54 -21.33 -8.95 -1.21
CA VAL A 54 -20.69 -10.11 -1.84
C VAL A 54 -19.70 -10.73 -0.85
N GLY A 55 -19.91 -12.01 -0.54
CA GLY A 55 -19.07 -12.76 0.40
C GLY A 55 -18.26 -13.84 -0.32
N GLY A 56 -17.51 -14.60 0.46
CA GLY A 56 -16.71 -15.71 -0.07
C GLY A 56 -15.33 -15.29 -0.58
N LEU A 57 -14.93 -14.04 -0.35
CA LEU A 57 -13.61 -13.53 -0.68
C LEU A 57 -12.59 -14.19 0.26
N GLY A 58 -11.63 -14.92 -0.31
CA GLY A 58 -10.53 -15.55 0.43
C GLY A 58 -10.99 -16.43 1.59
N ARG A 59 -11.75 -17.51 1.30
CA ARG A 59 -12.26 -18.40 2.36
C ARG A 59 -11.12 -18.98 3.21
N GLY A 60 -11.14 -18.65 4.50
CA GLY A 60 -10.09 -19.04 5.45
C GLY A 60 -8.83 -18.16 5.40
N GLU A 61 -8.85 -17.06 4.66
CA GLU A 61 -7.76 -16.10 4.47
C GLU A 61 -8.06 -14.76 5.16
N GLN A 62 -7.03 -13.93 5.31
CA GLN A 62 -7.17 -12.59 5.91
C GLN A 62 -7.06 -11.53 4.83
N ILE A 63 -7.93 -10.51 4.88
CA ILE A 63 -7.79 -9.31 4.03
C ILE A 63 -6.47 -8.60 4.35
N GLN A 64 -5.67 -8.36 3.34
CA GLN A 64 -4.40 -7.62 3.43
C GLN A 64 -4.53 -6.19 2.91
N SER A 65 -5.33 -5.99 1.86
CA SER A 65 -5.56 -4.66 1.28
C SER A 65 -6.90 -4.60 0.58
N VAL A 66 -7.49 -3.41 0.57
CA VAL A 66 -8.67 -3.10 -0.22
C VAL A 66 -8.48 -1.73 -0.85
N ARG A 67 -8.81 -1.61 -2.13
CA ARG A 67 -8.85 -0.32 -2.83
C ARG A 67 -10.14 -0.22 -3.61
N PHE A 68 -10.89 0.86 -3.42
CA PHE A 68 -12.02 1.17 -4.30
C PHE A 68 -11.60 2.22 -5.32
N LEU A 69 -11.92 1.97 -6.59
CA LEU A 69 -11.81 2.92 -7.69
C LEU A 69 -13.17 3.00 -8.38
N ASP A 70 -13.81 4.15 -8.29
CA ASP A 70 -15.14 4.42 -8.84
C ASP A 70 -16.17 3.34 -8.48
N GLU A 71 -16.50 2.45 -9.42
CA GLU A 71 -17.50 1.38 -9.24
C GLU A 71 -16.86 0.00 -9.05
N VAL A 72 -15.56 -0.08 -8.75
CA VAL A 72 -14.83 -1.34 -8.59
C VAL A 72 -14.12 -1.37 -7.24
N ALA A 73 -14.11 -2.53 -6.57
CA ALA A 73 -13.22 -2.81 -5.45
C ALA A 73 -12.19 -3.87 -5.83
N TYR A 74 -10.95 -3.64 -5.39
CA TYR A 74 -9.85 -4.57 -5.48
C TYR A 74 -9.56 -5.07 -4.08
N VAL A 75 -9.71 -6.38 -3.85
CA VAL A 75 -9.56 -7.00 -2.54
C VAL A 75 -8.43 -8.00 -2.60
N VAL A 76 -7.49 -7.87 -1.68
CA VAL A 76 -6.32 -8.74 -1.55
C VAL A 76 -6.49 -9.56 -0.28
N THR A 77 -6.39 -10.88 -0.38
CA THR A 77 -6.46 -11.78 0.78
C THR A 77 -5.23 -12.68 0.84
N PHE A 78 -4.85 -13.16 2.02
CA PHE A 78 -3.69 -14.03 2.13
C PHE A 78 -3.81 -15.10 3.22
N ARG A 79 -3.37 -16.30 2.88
CA ARG A 79 -3.05 -17.40 3.82
C ARG A 79 -1.79 -18.14 3.37
N GLN A 80 -1.63 -18.39 2.07
CA GLN A 80 -0.45 -19.02 1.41
C GLN A 80 -0.27 -18.60 -0.05
N THR A 81 -1.34 -18.28 -0.77
CA THR A 81 -1.32 -17.70 -2.12
C THR A 81 -2.39 -16.61 -2.13
N ASP A 82 -2.13 -15.48 -2.76
CA ASP A 82 -3.06 -14.36 -2.79
C ASP A 82 -4.02 -14.50 -3.97
N PRO A 83 -5.33 -14.59 -3.73
CA PRO A 83 -6.30 -14.18 -4.72
C PRO A 83 -6.53 -12.66 -4.62
N PHE A 84 -6.00 -11.95 -5.62
CA PHE A 84 -6.41 -10.59 -5.93
C PHE A 84 -7.79 -10.66 -6.60
N TYR A 85 -8.83 -10.18 -5.91
CA TYR A 85 -10.19 -10.13 -6.43
C TYR A 85 -10.51 -8.77 -7.03
N VAL A 86 -11.27 -8.79 -8.12
CA VAL A 86 -11.94 -7.61 -8.69
C VAL A 86 -13.44 -7.78 -8.44
N VAL A 87 -14.04 -6.79 -7.79
CA VAL A 87 -15.45 -6.78 -7.41
C VAL A 87 -16.13 -5.60 -8.08
N ASP A 88 -17.13 -5.89 -8.92
CA ASP A 88 -18.00 -4.89 -9.53
C ASP A 88 -19.06 -4.42 -8.52
N LEU A 89 -19.12 -3.11 -8.34
CA LEU A 89 -20.04 -2.38 -7.46
C LEU A 89 -20.92 -1.39 -8.23
N SER A 90 -20.95 -1.46 -9.56
CA SER A 90 -21.78 -0.61 -10.44
C SER A 90 -23.28 -0.77 -10.19
N GLN A 91 -23.69 -1.96 -9.77
CA GLN A 91 -25.02 -2.25 -9.25
C GLN A 91 -24.95 -2.42 -7.72
N PRO A 92 -25.26 -1.36 -6.93
CA PRO A 92 -25.10 -1.36 -5.47
C PRO A 92 -25.84 -2.48 -4.76
N THR A 93 -26.97 -2.92 -5.31
CA THR A 93 -27.82 -3.97 -4.74
C THR A 93 -27.41 -5.38 -5.15
N ALA A 94 -26.49 -5.50 -6.11
CA ALA A 94 -26.02 -6.77 -6.65
C ALA A 94 -24.51 -6.72 -6.95
N PRO A 95 -23.65 -6.43 -5.95
CA PRO A 95 -22.21 -6.47 -6.16
C PRO A 95 -21.76 -7.91 -6.48
N ALA A 96 -20.75 -8.05 -7.34
CA ALA A 96 -20.30 -9.35 -7.83
C ALA A 96 -18.79 -9.40 -8.03
N VAL A 97 -18.19 -10.57 -7.75
CA VAL A 97 -16.79 -10.83 -8.14
C VAL A 97 -16.75 -10.99 -9.66
N THR A 98 -15.99 -10.16 -10.34
CA THR A 98 -15.83 -10.19 -11.80
C THR A 98 -14.54 -10.85 -12.24
N GLY A 99 -13.48 -10.74 -11.44
CA GLY A 99 -12.16 -11.31 -11.74
C GLY A 99 -11.44 -11.80 -10.49
N GLU A 100 -10.52 -12.75 -10.70
CA GLU A 100 -9.64 -13.29 -9.67
C GLU A 100 -8.26 -13.59 -10.29
N LEU A 101 -7.19 -13.16 -9.64
CA LEU A 101 -5.82 -13.46 -10.03
C LEU A 101 -5.09 -14.10 -8.84
N LYS A 102 -4.57 -15.32 -9.05
CA LYS A 102 -3.78 -16.04 -8.05
C LYS A 102 -2.28 -15.89 -8.31
N ILE A 103 -1.57 -15.27 -7.38
CA ILE A 103 -0.12 -15.10 -7.46
C ILE A 103 0.58 -15.36 -6.12
N PRO A 104 1.86 -15.75 -6.12
CA PRO A 104 2.66 -15.79 -4.91
C PRO A 104 2.98 -14.39 -4.40
N GLY A 105 3.01 -14.24 -3.08
CA GLY A 105 3.10 -12.96 -2.40
C GLY A 105 1.73 -12.33 -2.20
N PHE A 106 1.67 -11.12 -1.65
CA PHE A 106 0.44 -10.35 -1.49
C PHE A 106 0.74 -8.85 -1.45
N SER A 107 -0.21 -8.03 -1.92
CA SER A 107 -0.12 -6.57 -1.81
C SER A 107 -0.77 -6.07 -0.51
N THR A 108 -0.06 -5.28 0.28
CA THR A 108 -0.64 -4.61 1.47
C THR A 108 -1.12 -3.20 1.15
N TYR A 109 -0.61 -2.60 0.08
CA TYR A 109 -1.05 -1.30 -0.42
C TYR A 109 -1.22 -1.31 -1.94
N LEU A 110 -2.30 -0.68 -2.42
CA LEU A 110 -2.65 -0.56 -3.84
C LEU A 110 -2.84 0.91 -4.24
N HIS A 111 -2.24 1.29 -5.37
CA HIS A 111 -2.27 2.65 -5.90
C HIS A 111 -2.52 2.69 -7.41
N PRO A 112 -3.52 3.43 -7.90
CA PRO A 112 -3.74 3.61 -9.34
C PRO A 112 -2.60 4.41 -9.97
N VAL A 113 -2.05 3.93 -11.09
CA VAL A 113 -0.92 4.55 -11.80
C VAL A 113 -1.22 4.80 -13.28
N GLY A 114 -2.49 4.78 -13.64
CA GLY A 114 -3.07 4.98 -14.96
C GLY A 114 -4.55 4.62 -14.94
N ASP A 115 -5.21 4.64 -16.09
CA ASP A 115 -6.63 4.32 -16.21
C ASP A 115 -6.90 2.85 -15.83
N ASP A 116 -6.08 1.94 -16.37
CA ASP A 116 -6.24 0.48 -16.18
C ASP A 116 -5.02 -0.16 -15.49
N LEU A 117 -4.19 0.63 -14.79
CA LEU A 117 -2.98 0.13 -14.13
C LEU A 117 -3.01 0.37 -12.63
N LEU A 118 -2.73 -0.69 -11.88
CA LEU A 118 -2.67 -0.66 -10.43
C LEU A 118 -1.30 -1.13 -9.93
N LEU A 119 -0.64 -0.31 -9.14
CA LEU A 119 0.63 -0.63 -8.49
C LEU A 119 0.35 -1.20 -7.10
N GLY A 120 0.88 -2.38 -6.82
CA GLY A 120 0.84 -3.02 -5.50
C GLY A 120 2.19 -2.97 -4.81
N VAL A 121 2.21 -2.58 -3.53
CA VAL A 121 3.37 -2.71 -2.63
C VAL A 121 3.03 -3.78 -1.61
N GLY A 122 3.95 -4.71 -1.37
CA GLY A 122 3.70 -5.77 -0.41
C GLY A 122 4.85 -6.75 -0.26
N GLN A 123 4.50 -8.00 0.00
CA GLN A 123 5.44 -9.07 0.31
C GLN A 123 5.50 -10.08 -0.83
N ASP A 124 6.70 -10.51 -1.15
CA ASP A 124 7.04 -11.63 -2.01
C ASP A 124 6.87 -12.94 -1.22
N ALA A 125 6.48 -14.02 -1.89
CA ALA A 125 6.40 -15.35 -1.30
C ALA A 125 6.72 -16.44 -2.32
N ASP A 126 7.21 -17.58 -1.84
CA ASP A 126 7.39 -18.78 -2.65
C ASP A 126 6.06 -19.52 -2.89
N LEU A 127 6.09 -20.58 -3.71
CA LEU A 127 4.91 -21.39 -4.03
C LEU A 127 4.32 -22.14 -2.82
N GLN A 128 5.07 -22.20 -1.71
CA GLN A 128 4.61 -22.77 -0.45
C GLN A 128 3.98 -21.70 0.46
N GLY A 129 3.93 -20.45 0.00
CA GLY A 129 3.36 -19.31 0.72
C GLY A 129 4.26 -18.75 1.81
N ARG A 130 5.55 -19.10 1.81
CA ARG A 130 6.51 -18.51 2.74
C ARG A 130 6.99 -17.18 2.19
N VAL A 131 6.87 -16.14 3.00
CA VAL A 131 7.34 -14.79 2.66
C VAL A 131 8.85 -14.79 2.45
N THR A 132 9.28 -14.25 1.31
CA THR A 132 10.68 -14.23 0.85
C THR A 132 11.27 -12.82 0.84
N GLY A 133 10.46 -11.76 0.95
CA GLY A 133 10.94 -10.39 0.96
C GLY A 133 9.86 -9.39 0.58
N MET A 134 10.24 -8.16 0.26
CA MET A 134 9.33 -7.16 -0.29
C MET A 134 9.26 -7.22 -1.81
N GLN A 135 8.13 -6.80 -2.35
CA GLN A 135 7.97 -6.60 -3.80
C GLN A 135 7.15 -5.35 -4.12
N VAL A 136 7.27 -4.92 -5.37
CA VAL A 136 6.29 -4.07 -6.04
C VAL A 136 5.77 -4.77 -7.29
N SER A 137 4.48 -4.70 -7.52
CA SER A 137 3.78 -5.35 -8.62
C SER A 137 2.99 -4.35 -9.44
N LEU A 138 2.87 -4.62 -10.74
CA LEU A 138 2.01 -3.86 -11.64
C LEU A 138 0.94 -4.79 -12.20
N PHE A 139 -0.31 -4.39 -12.03
CA PHE A 139 -1.48 -5.11 -12.51
C PHE A 139 -2.13 -4.35 -13.66
N ASP A 140 -2.48 -5.07 -14.72
CA ASP A 140 -3.34 -4.61 -15.82
C ASP A 140 -4.78 -5.04 -15.55
N LEU A 141 -5.67 -4.06 -15.62
CA LEU A 141 -7.08 -4.15 -15.28
C LEU A 141 -7.99 -3.76 -16.47
N SER A 142 -7.43 -3.70 -17.68
CA SER A 142 -8.18 -3.35 -18.90
C SER A 142 -9.29 -4.36 -19.22
N ASP A 143 -9.15 -5.61 -18.77
CA ASP A 143 -10.24 -6.59 -18.67
C ASP A 143 -10.40 -6.97 -17.18
N LEU A 144 -11.39 -6.37 -16.52
CA LEU A 144 -11.71 -6.62 -15.11
C LEU A 144 -12.05 -8.10 -14.81
N SER A 145 -12.44 -8.88 -15.83
CA SER A 145 -12.70 -10.30 -15.67
C SER A 145 -11.43 -11.16 -15.72
N LYS A 146 -10.31 -10.59 -16.19
CA LYS A 146 -9.01 -11.24 -16.35
C LYS A 146 -7.87 -10.31 -15.93
N PRO A 147 -7.82 -9.92 -14.64
CA PRO A 147 -6.69 -9.14 -14.13
C PRO A 147 -5.36 -9.90 -14.33
N GLU A 148 -4.32 -9.18 -14.75
CA GLU A 148 -2.99 -9.75 -15.01
C GLU A 148 -1.89 -9.01 -14.23
N GLN A 149 -0.96 -9.73 -13.60
CA GLN A 149 0.29 -9.14 -13.12
C GLN A 149 1.27 -9.02 -14.30
N VAL A 150 1.38 -7.82 -14.86
CA VAL A 150 2.21 -7.55 -16.05
C VAL A 150 3.69 -7.33 -15.73
N ASP A 151 4.01 -6.96 -14.49
CA ASP A 151 5.40 -6.88 -14.02
C ASP A 151 5.52 -7.00 -12.50
N ARG A 152 6.72 -7.37 -12.04
CA ARG A 152 7.06 -7.51 -10.61
C ARG A 152 8.52 -7.18 -10.39
N LEU A 153 8.79 -6.38 -9.37
CA LEU A 153 10.13 -6.05 -8.89
C LEU A 153 10.29 -6.59 -7.46
N SER A 154 11.15 -7.59 -7.27
CA SER A 154 11.53 -8.06 -5.94
C SER A 154 12.56 -7.11 -5.33
N LEU A 155 12.31 -6.65 -4.11
CA LEU A 155 13.12 -5.65 -3.42
C LEU A 155 14.08 -6.24 -2.38
N GLY A 156 14.05 -7.56 -2.16
CA GLY A 156 14.86 -8.24 -1.16
C GLY A 156 14.26 -8.19 0.25
N HIS A 157 15.05 -8.54 1.26
CA HIS A 157 14.58 -8.53 2.64
C HIS A 157 14.50 -7.09 3.15
N GLY A 158 13.34 -6.71 3.66
CA GLY A 158 13.13 -5.38 4.17
C GLY A 158 11.69 -5.13 4.58
N TRP A 159 11.42 -3.87 4.92
CA TRP A 159 10.09 -3.41 5.27
C TRP A 159 9.87 -1.97 4.79
N SER A 160 8.62 -1.65 4.46
CA SER A 160 8.19 -0.31 4.12
C SER A 160 7.02 0.11 4.99
N PRO A 161 7.07 1.31 5.61
CA PRO A 161 5.89 1.91 6.23
C PRO A 161 4.68 2.04 5.30
N ALA A 162 4.88 2.06 3.97
CA ALA A 162 3.78 2.14 3.01
C ALA A 162 2.84 0.92 3.05
N GLY A 163 3.30 -0.22 3.58
CA GLY A 163 2.45 -1.39 3.80
C GLY A 163 1.46 -1.21 4.94
N ASP A 164 1.74 -0.32 5.90
CA ASP A 164 0.94 -0.12 7.12
C ASP A 164 0.24 1.26 7.16
N ASP A 165 0.89 2.31 6.65
CA ASP A 165 0.36 3.68 6.53
C ASP A 165 0.38 4.13 5.07
N SER A 166 -0.80 4.19 4.44
CA SER A 166 -0.98 4.72 3.08
C SER A 166 -0.42 6.13 2.86
N ARG A 167 -0.22 6.94 3.91
CA ARG A 167 0.38 8.27 3.83
C ARG A 167 1.90 8.27 3.71
N ALA A 168 2.53 7.11 3.92
CA ALA A 168 3.97 6.96 3.75
C ALA A 168 4.38 6.93 2.27
N PHE A 169 3.46 6.49 1.41
CA PHE A 169 3.65 6.41 -0.04
C PHE A 169 3.45 7.77 -0.72
N GLY A 170 4.38 8.13 -1.61
CA GLY A 170 4.25 9.25 -2.53
C GLY A 170 4.10 8.77 -3.98
N TYR A 171 3.40 9.55 -4.81
CA TYR A 171 3.33 9.32 -6.24
C TYR A 171 3.42 10.63 -7.00
N ASP A 172 4.23 10.66 -8.05
CA ASP A 172 4.27 11.76 -9.02
C ASP A 172 3.64 11.30 -10.34
N PRO A 173 2.48 11.84 -10.73
CA PRO A 173 1.81 11.43 -11.96
C PRO A 173 2.54 11.91 -13.21
N GLN A 174 3.26 13.04 -13.16
CA GLN A 174 3.99 13.58 -14.31
C GLN A 174 5.15 12.65 -14.72
N ARG A 175 5.93 12.19 -13.75
CA ARG A 175 7.02 11.22 -13.94
C ARG A 175 6.56 9.76 -13.83
N ARG A 176 5.27 9.51 -13.56
CA ARG A 176 4.69 8.19 -13.25
C ARG A 176 5.56 7.39 -12.27
N THR A 177 6.04 8.06 -11.21
CA THR A 177 7.04 7.50 -10.29
C THR A 177 6.44 7.41 -8.88
N ALA A 178 6.36 6.19 -8.37
CA ALA A 178 6.08 5.90 -6.98
C ALA A 178 7.33 6.13 -6.13
N LEU A 179 7.14 6.67 -4.93
CA LEU A 179 8.16 6.94 -3.94
C LEU A 179 7.78 6.22 -2.66
N LEU A 180 8.59 5.25 -2.22
CA LEU A 180 8.35 4.54 -0.97
C LEU A 180 9.53 4.66 0.01
N PRO A 181 9.25 4.84 1.31
CA PRO A 181 10.25 4.62 2.34
C PRO A 181 10.53 3.13 2.44
N PHE A 182 11.78 2.70 2.32
CA PHE A 182 12.15 1.30 2.33
C PHE A 182 13.37 1.05 3.21
N SER A 183 13.25 0.15 4.17
CA SER A 183 14.34 -0.32 5.02
C SER A 183 14.85 -1.66 4.49
N VAL A 184 16.10 -1.69 4.04
CA VAL A 184 16.77 -2.87 3.48
C VAL A 184 17.56 -3.59 4.57
N TRP A 185 17.48 -4.93 4.62
CA TRP A 185 18.11 -5.75 5.67
C TRP A 185 19.18 -6.74 5.17
N ASP A 186 19.51 -6.75 3.87
CA ASP A 186 20.44 -7.74 3.30
C ASP A 186 21.89 -7.60 3.81
N HIS A 187 22.28 -6.42 4.31
CA HIS A 187 23.61 -6.11 4.85
C HIS A 187 23.52 -5.26 6.14
N THR A 188 24.01 -4.03 6.09
CA THR A 188 23.80 -3.03 7.15
C THR A 188 22.41 -2.44 6.98
N PRO A 189 21.52 -2.58 7.97
CA PRO A 189 20.18 -2.03 7.88
C PRO A 189 20.22 -0.55 7.50
N THR A 190 19.67 -0.24 6.33
CA THR A 190 19.67 1.13 5.78
C THR A 190 18.27 1.45 5.32
N SER A 191 17.81 2.66 5.62
CA SER A 191 16.54 3.18 5.12
C SER A 191 16.79 4.14 3.96
N VAL A 192 15.95 4.04 2.93
CA VAL A 192 16.03 4.84 1.69
C VAL A 192 14.65 5.36 1.30
N ALA A 193 14.59 6.46 0.56
CA ALA A 193 13.49 6.70 -0.37
C ALA A 193 13.82 5.98 -1.68
N LEU A 194 13.03 4.95 -2.00
CA LEU A 194 13.13 4.21 -3.24
C LEU A 194 12.10 4.75 -4.24
N GLY A 195 12.55 5.10 -5.43
CA GLY A 195 11.73 5.50 -6.56
C GLY A 195 11.50 4.34 -7.51
N ILE A 196 10.25 4.09 -7.88
CA ILE A 196 9.85 3.07 -8.86
C ILE A 196 9.00 3.73 -9.93
N ARG A 197 9.50 3.74 -11.16
CA ARG A 197 8.85 4.34 -12.32
C ARG A 197 8.07 3.31 -13.09
N VAL A 198 6.88 3.70 -13.54
CA VAL A 198 6.02 2.91 -14.43
C VAL A 198 6.25 3.35 -15.87
N GLU A 199 6.94 2.53 -16.66
CA GLU A 199 7.23 2.75 -18.07
C GLU A 199 6.40 1.80 -18.93
N GLY A 200 5.25 2.27 -19.42
CA GLY A 200 4.27 1.41 -20.07
C GLY A 200 3.74 0.34 -19.11
N ARG A 201 4.06 -0.92 -19.37
CA ARG A 201 3.73 -2.09 -18.53
C ARG A 201 4.93 -2.63 -17.75
N ARG A 202 5.95 -1.80 -17.49
CA ARG A 202 7.17 -2.19 -16.76
C ARG A 202 7.40 -1.33 -15.53
N LEU A 203 8.00 -1.93 -14.51
CA LEU A 203 8.51 -1.30 -13.31
C LEU A 203 10.03 -1.13 -13.43
N VAL A 204 10.50 0.09 -13.30
CA VAL A 204 11.93 0.43 -13.35
C VAL A 204 12.31 1.11 -12.04
N GLU A 205 13.38 0.64 -11.40
CA GLU A 205 13.96 1.38 -10.26
C GLU A 205 14.54 2.71 -10.77
N ALA A 206 13.94 3.82 -10.35
CA ALA A 206 14.35 5.16 -10.73
C ALA A 206 15.54 5.67 -9.91
N GLY A 207 15.68 5.17 -8.68
CA GLY A 207 16.81 5.50 -7.81
C GLY A 207 16.52 5.24 -6.34
N ARG A 208 17.57 5.35 -5.53
CA ARG A 208 17.52 5.21 -4.06
C ARG A 208 18.22 6.40 -3.42
N MET A 209 17.49 7.18 -2.64
CA MET A 209 18.05 8.24 -1.83
C MET A 209 18.24 7.74 -0.40
N PRO A 210 19.48 7.65 0.13
CA PRO A 210 19.71 7.23 1.50
C PRO A 210 19.16 8.24 2.50
N VAL A 211 18.60 7.77 3.60
CA VAL A 211 18.24 8.63 4.74
C VAL A 211 19.43 8.80 5.69
N MET A 212 19.26 9.58 6.76
CA MET A 212 20.30 9.72 7.79
C MET A 212 20.63 8.36 8.42
N PRO A 213 21.90 8.08 8.75
CA PRO A 213 22.28 6.89 9.51
C PRO A 213 21.44 6.72 10.79
N GLU A 214 21.15 5.48 11.16
CA GLU A 214 20.35 5.12 12.34
C GLU A 214 18.92 5.68 12.36
N ASN A 215 18.43 6.11 11.20
CA ASN A 215 17.10 6.67 11.04
C ASN A 215 16.27 5.82 10.08
N THR A 216 14.95 5.84 10.28
CA THR A 216 13.99 5.15 9.41
C THR A 216 13.07 6.20 8.81
N ALA A 217 13.02 6.26 7.48
CA ALA A 217 12.01 7.06 6.79
C ALA A 217 10.63 6.53 7.16
N GLU A 218 9.77 7.37 7.69
CA GLU A 218 8.36 7.04 7.92
C GLU A 218 7.52 7.43 6.70
N ARG A 219 7.94 8.47 5.96
CA ARG A 219 7.22 8.99 4.79
C ARG A 219 8.16 9.51 3.72
N VAL A 220 7.70 9.47 2.47
CA VAL A 220 8.35 10.16 1.35
C VAL A 220 7.39 11.13 0.69
N LEU A 221 7.81 12.38 0.56
CA LEU A 221 7.08 13.49 -0.06
C LEU A 221 7.89 14.05 -1.23
N HIS A 222 7.26 14.83 -2.10
CA HIS A 222 7.95 15.55 -3.16
C HIS A 222 7.24 16.86 -3.51
N ASP A 223 7.98 17.79 -4.12
CA ASP A 223 7.45 19.07 -4.65
C ASP A 223 7.61 19.19 -6.17
N GLY A 224 7.84 18.06 -6.86
CA GLY A 224 8.13 18.00 -8.29
C GLY A 224 9.59 18.29 -8.69
N ARG A 225 10.41 18.80 -7.76
CA ARG A 225 11.86 19.01 -7.96
C ARG A 225 12.70 18.22 -6.96
N GLN A 226 12.27 18.20 -5.70
CA GLN A 226 12.94 17.49 -4.62
C GLN A 226 12.06 16.38 -4.04
N ILE A 227 12.73 15.34 -3.55
CA ILE A 227 12.17 14.31 -2.68
C ILE A 227 12.55 14.66 -1.25
N TYR A 228 11.63 14.45 -0.31
CA TYR A 228 11.85 14.62 1.11
C TYR A 228 11.49 13.32 1.84
N THR A 229 12.45 12.73 2.56
CA THR A 229 12.14 11.68 3.53
C THR A 229 11.90 12.32 4.88
N VAL A 230 10.76 12.00 5.50
CA VAL A 230 10.43 12.47 6.84
C VAL A 230 10.56 11.31 7.81
N SER A 231 11.18 11.59 8.95
CA SER A 231 11.39 10.65 10.05
C SER A 231 11.21 11.37 11.39
N ARG A 232 11.19 10.62 12.50
CA ARG A 232 11.10 11.22 13.84
C ARG A 232 12.30 12.10 14.20
N ARG A 233 13.46 11.86 13.59
CA ARG A 233 14.70 12.58 13.90
C ARG A 233 15.02 13.68 12.91
N GLY A 234 14.25 13.84 11.83
CA GLY A 234 14.57 14.88 10.86
C GLY A 234 14.03 14.64 9.47
N VAL A 235 14.48 15.51 8.57
CA VAL A 235 14.16 15.48 7.14
C VAL A 235 15.45 15.38 6.35
N VAL A 236 15.46 14.52 5.33
CA VAL A 236 16.49 14.49 4.29
C VAL A 236 15.83 14.91 2.99
N ALA A 237 16.48 15.83 2.27
CA ALA A 237 16.06 16.26 0.95
C ALA A 237 17.05 15.75 -0.10
N GLY A 238 16.55 15.47 -1.30
CA GLY A 238 17.36 15.17 -2.47
C GLY A 238 16.67 15.51 -3.77
N SER A 239 17.44 15.47 -4.85
CA SER A 239 16.94 15.67 -6.20
C SER A 239 15.97 14.56 -6.60
N PHE A 240 14.81 14.89 -7.16
CA PHE A 240 13.90 13.87 -7.68
C PHE A 240 14.44 13.21 -8.95
N ASP A 241 15.22 13.95 -9.75
CA ASP A 241 15.70 13.40 -11.01
C ASP A 241 16.89 12.45 -10.81
N THR A 242 17.75 12.71 -9.82
CA THR A 242 18.97 11.92 -9.58
C THR A 242 18.96 11.08 -8.31
N PHE A 243 18.01 11.31 -7.39
CA PHE A 243 17.98 10.70 -6.05
C PHE A 243 19.21 11.01 -5.19
N GLU A 244 20.03 11.99 -5.60
CA GLU A 244 21.17 12.45 -4.82
C GLU A 244 20.72 13.39 -3.70
N ARG A 245 21.24 13.17 -2.50
CA ARG A 245 20.94 13.99 -1.32
C ARG A 245 21.44 15.43 -1.53
N THR A 246 20.55 16.39 -1.29
CA THR A 246 20.83 17.83 -1.41
C THR A 246 20.90 18.53 -0.05
N GLY A 247 20.37 17.92 1.01
CA GLY A 247 20.41 18.51 2.37
C GLY A 247 19.78 17.62 3.43
N ALA A 248 19.92 18.01 4.70
CA ALA A 248 19.14 17.44 5.79
C ALA A 248 19.06 18.40 6.98
N VAL A 249 18.06 18.17 7.84
CA VAL A 249 17.90 18.79 9.15
C VAL A 249 17.63 17.68 10.17
N ASP A 250 18.32 17.72 11.31
CA ASP A 250 18.02 16.91 12.49
C ASP A 250 17.06 17.69 13.39
N PHE A 251 16.09 17.00 14.00
CA PHE A 251 15.12 17.55 14.94
C PHE A 251 15.61 17.50 16.40
N ALA A 252 16.81 16.99 16.66
CA ALA A 252 17.42 17.03 17.98
C ALA A 252 17.40 18.47 18.54
N VAL A 253 16.69 18.65 19.66
CA VAL A 253 16.75 19.88 20.45
C VAL A 253 18.14 19.94 21.07
N GLU A 254 18.88 21.03 20.87
CA GLU A 254 20.12 21.29 21.61
C GLU A 254 19.83 21.26 23.12
N GLY A 255 20.36 20.25 23.82
CA GLY A 255 20.15 20.10 25.25
C GLY A 255 20.94 21.12 26.06
N GLY A 256 20.25 22.06 26.70
CA GLY A 256 20.77 22.82 27.83
C GLY A 256 20.48 22.08 29.15
N SER A 257 21.51 21.47 29.73
CA SER A 257 21.50 20.82 31.05
C SER A 257 21.03 21.78 32.16
N ALA A 258 19.95 21.46 32.86
CA ALA A 258 19.70 21.99 34.20
C ALA A 258 20.17 20.94 35.22
N THR A 259 21.42 21.07 35.69
CA THR A 259 21.90 20.39 36.90
C THR A 259 21.15 21.00 38.09
N PRO A 260 20.40 20.23 38.90
CA PRO A 260 19.86 20.78 40.12
C PRO A 260 21.01 20.97 41.13
N ARG A 261 21.14 22.19 41.65
CA ARG A 261 21.92 22.47 42.88
C ARG A 261 21.04 22.26 44.09
#